data_AF-A0A2M9KVG4-F1
#
_entry.id   AF-A0A2M9KVG4-F1
#
_cell.length_a   1.000
_cell.length_b   1.000
_cell.length_c   1.000
_cell.angle_alpha   90.00
_cell.angle_beta   90.00
_cell.angle_gamma   90.00
#
_symmetry.space_group_name_H-M   'P 1'
#
loop_
_entity.id
_entity.type
_entity.pdbx_description
1 polymer ?
#
loop_
_entity_poly.entity_id
_entity_poly.type
_entity_poly.pdbx_seq_one_letter_code
_entity_poly.pdbx_strand_id
1 'polypeptide(L)'
;MSPAPAAERRLRGLVDQRLAQQSAGTRETPVPAPGTGTVTVPRDPLLRGLPRGMDVRIPLDERVFGYDWALAGWTVQPDVLVVLGEGHQVGWVEHGLDGGDGWVAVHDGYFLGDPATQQAALHTTPELAAQAIHHAHIHDLRAGQSA
;
A
#
# COMPACT_ATOMS: atom_id res chain seq x y z
N MET A 1 2.44 -1.06 -50.15
CA MET A 1 1.07 -0.58 -49.86
C MET A 1 0.97 -0.36 -48.37
N SER A 2 0.95 0.89 -47.91
CA SER A 2 0.99 1.24 -46.48
C SER A 2 -0.32 1.91 -46.07
N PRO A 3 -1.10 1.36 -45.13
CA PRO A 3 -2.07 2.10 -44.32
C PRO A 3 -1.40 2.48 -42.97
N ALA A 4 -1.69 3.56 -42.25
CA ALA A 4 -2.60 4.67 -42.41
C ALA A 4 -2.17 5.80 -41.42
N PRO A 5 -2.07 7.08 -41.82
CA PRO A 5 -1.74 8.20 -40.93
C PRO A 5 -2.90 8.66 -40.03
N ALA A 6 -4.06 7.99 -40.09
CA ALA A 6 -5.27 8.40 -39.37
C ALA A 6 -5.40 7.77 -37.97
N ALA A 7 -4.83 6.58 -37.75
CA ALA A 7 -4.90 5.89 -36.46
C ALA A 7 -4.01 6.56 -35.40
N GLU A 8 -2.81 6.99 -35.78
CA GLU A 8 -1.86 7.69 -34.89
C GLU A 8 -2.39 9.08 -34.48
N ARG A 9 -3.10 9.78 -35.38
CA ARG A 9 -3.74 11.06 -35.06
C ARG A 9 -4.87 10.91 -34.03
N ARG A 10 -5.63 9.81 -34.07
CA ARG A 10 -6.65 9.50 -33.05
C ARG A 10 -6.02 9.13 -31.71
N LEU A 11 -4.92 8.37 -31.71
CA LEU A 11 -4.21 8.02 -30.50
C LEU A 11 -3.60 9.26 -29.82
N ARG A 12 -2.96 10.14 -30.59
CA ARG A 12 -2.43 11.42 -30.07
C ARG A 12 -3.53 12.31 -29.51
N GLY A 13 -4.67 12.41 -30.21
CA GLY A 13 -5.82 13.19 -29.71
C GLY A 13 -6.38 12.67 -28.38
N LEU A 14 -6.37 11.35 -28.15
CA LEU A 14 -6.78 10.75 -26.87
C LEU A 14 -5.75 10.98 -25.75
N VAL A 15 -4.46 10.95 -26.07
CA VAL A 15 -3.39 11.23 -25.11
C VAL A 15 -3.40 12.70 -24.68
N ASP A 16 -3.59 13.63 -25.63
CA ASP A 16 -3.71 15.06 -25.34
C ASP A 16 -4.99 15.38 -24.57
N GLN A 17 -6.10 14.70 -24.86
CA GLN A 17 -7.35 14.85 -24.12
C GLN A 17 -7.22 14.35 -22.67
N ARG A 18 -6.48 13.26 -22.42
CA ARG A 18 -6.18 12.77 -21.07
C ARG A 18 -5.25 13.72 -20.32
N LEU A 19 -4.25 14.28 -20.98
CA LEU A 19 -3.33 15.26 -20.41
C LEU A 19 -4.03 16.60 -20.08
N ALA A 20 -4.97 17.02 -20.94
CA ALA A 20 -5.81 18.20 -20.69
C ALA A 20 -6.84 17.97 -19.59
N GLN A 21 -7.42 16.77 -19.47
CA GLN A 21 -8.28 16.41 -18.34
C GLN A 21 -7.50 16.29 -17.02
N GLN A 22 -6.22 15.93 -17.06
CA GLN A 22 -5.33 15.97 -15.89
C GLN A 22 -4.90 17.39 -15.52
N SER A 23 -4.79 18.30 -16.49
CA SER A 23 -4.40 19.71 -16.25
C SER A 23 -5.58 20.64 -15.87
N ALA A 24 -6.82 20.29 -16.22
CA ALA A 24 -8.02 21.07 -15.88
C ALA A 24 -8.54 20.82 -14.44
N GLY A 25 -7.86 19.96 -13.68
CA GLY A 25 -8.15 19.65 -12.28
C GLY A 25 -7.47 20.58 -11.27
N THR A 26 -6.70 21.59 -11.70
CA THR A 26 -6.15 22.62 -10.80
C THR A 26 -7.24 23.62 -10.42
N ARG A 27 -8.29 23.14 -9.74
CA ARG A 27 -8.95 23.96 -8.74
C ARG A 27 -7.93 24.04 -7.61
N GLU A 28 -7.48 25.25 -7.27
CA GLU A 28 -6.65 25.50 -6.10
C GLU A 28 -7.34 24.86 -4.89
N THR A 29 -6.93 23.63 -4.58
CA THR A 29 -7.27 22.95 -3.34
C THR A 29 -6.54 23.77 -2.29
N PRO A 30 -7.22 24.29 -1.25
CA PRO A 30 -6.52 24.88 -0.13
C PRO A 30 -5.51 23.84 0.33
N VAL A 31 -4.23 24.20 0.38
CA VAL A 31 -3.22 23.38 1.04
C VAL A 31 -3.82 23.07 2.40
N PRO A 32 -4.17 21.80 2.71
CA PRO A 32 -4.67 21.50 4.03
C PRO A 32 -3.54 21.93 4.97
N ALA A 33 -3.85 22.86 5.88
CA ALA A 33 -2.99 23.08 7.03
C ALA A 33 -2.62 21.69 7.59
N PRO A 34 -1.39 21.46 8.08
CA PRO A 34 -1.00 20.18 8.65
C PRO A 34 -1.95 19.85 9.79
N GLY A 35 -3.02 19.14 9.43
CA GLY A 35 -4.08 18.76 10.33
C GLY A 35 -3.51 17.60 11.11
N THR A 36 -3.47 17.76 12.42
CA THR A 36 -3.24 16.69 13.38
C THR A 36 -4.42 15.72 13.33
N GLY A 37 -4.65 15.11 12.17
CA GLY A 37 -5.74 14.20 11.89
C GLY A 37 -5.19 12.79 11.79
N THR A 38 -5.60 11.92 12.70
CA THR A 38 -5.31 10.49 12.61
C THR A 38 -5.98 9.94 11.34
N VAL A 39 -5.20 9.67 10.30
CA VAL A 39 -5.71 9.05 9.08
C VAL A 39 -6.11 7.62 9.42
N THR A 40 -7.42 7.36 9.43
CA THR A 40 -7.94 6.00 9.61
C THR A 40 -7.93 5.31 8.25
N VAL A 41 -7.28 4.16 8.17
CA VAL A 41 -7.25 3.33 6.95
C VAL A 41 -8.09 2.08 7.13
N PRO A 42 -8.71 1.56 6.05
CA PRO A 42 -9.39 0.29 6.11
C PRO A 42 -8.46 -0.81 6.64
N ARG A 43 -8.96 -1.61 7.58
CA ARG A 43 -8.25 -2.81 8.08
C ARG A 43 -8.00 -3.81 6.97
N ASP A 44 -8.90 -3.85 5.98
CA ASP A 44 -8.84 -4.75 4.84
C ASP A 44 -8.57 -3.96 3.54
N PRO A 45 -7.44 -4.20 2.85
CA PRO A 45 -7.15 -3.56 1.57
C PRO A 45 -8.13 -3.93 0.47
N LEU A 46 -8.85 -5.06 0.59
CA LEU A 46 -9.88 -5.48 -0.37
C LEU A 46 -11.05 -4.49 -0.45
N LEU A 47 -11.27 -3.69 0.59
CA LEU A 47 -12.30 -2.64 0.59
C LEU A 47 -12.01 -1.52 -0.43
N ARG A 48 -10.83 -1.52 -1.05
CA ARG A 48 -10.45 -0.61 -2.13
C ARG A 48 -10.79 -1.15 -3.54
N GLY A 49 -11.50 -2.28 -3.64
CA GLY A 49 -11.92 -2.85 -4.91
C GLY A 49 -10.89 -3.78 -5.56
N LEU A 50 -9.95 -4.32 -4.78
CA LEU A 50 -8.97 -5.29 -5.24
C LEU A 50 -9.63 -6.64 -5.57
N PRO A 51 -9.05 -7.45 -6.47
CA PRO A 51 -9.55 -8.80 -6.75
C PRO A 51 -9.61 -9.65 -5.48
N ARG A 52 -10.64 -10.49 -5.36
CA ARG A 52 -10.81 -11.36 -4.17
C ARG A 52 -9.71 -12.41 -4.01
N GLY A 53 -9.07 -12.83 -5.10
CA GLY A 53 -7.98 -13.80 -5.10
C GLY A 53 -6.62 -13.10 -5.23
N MET A 54 -5.67 -13.49 -4.40
CA MET A 54 -4.26 -13.10 -4.50
C MET A 54 -3.51 -14.14 -5.36
N ASP A 55 -2.77 -13.68 -6.36
CA ASP A 55 -1.99 -14.51 -7.28
C ASP A 55 -0.48 -14.40 -7.07
N VAL A 56 -0.05 -13.52 -6.15
CA VAL A 56 1.33 -13.42 -5.68
C VAL A 56 1.42 -13.98 -4.26
N ARG A 57 2.45 -14.81 -4.00
CA ARG A 57 2.82 -15.26 -2.65
C ARG A 57 4.34 -15.33 -2.54
N ILE A 58 4.89 -14.61 -1.55
CA ILE A 58 6.32 -14.50 -1.29
C ILE A 58 6.56 -14.94 0.17
N PRO A 59 7.22 -16.08 0.41
CA PRO A 59 7.57 -16.50 1.76
C PRO A 59 8.51 -15.48 2.43
N LEU A 60 8.26 -15.20 3.72
CA LEU A 60 9.11 -14.33 4.53
C LEU A 60 10.19 -15.15 5.26
N ASP A 61 11.29 -14.50 5.65
CA ASP A 61 12.42 -15.17 6.30
C ASP A 61 12.02 -15.74 7.67
N GLU A 62 12.03 -17.06 7.81
CA GLU A 62 11.68 -17.76 9.05
C GLU A 62 12.55 -17.35 10.24
N ARG A 63 13.77 -16.86 10.01
CA ARG A 63 14.66 -16.39 11.09
C ARG A 63 14.17 -15.07 11.70
N VAL A 64 13.40 -14.30 10.95
CA VAL A 64 12.87 -12.99 11.37
C VAL A 64 11.42 -13.11 11.80
N PHE A 65 10.61 -13.89 11.08
CA PHE A 65 9.16 -13.97 11.25
C PHE A 65 8.67 -15.25 11.96
N GLY A 66 9.48 -16.31 12.01
CA GLY A 66 9.02 -17.64 12.36
C GLY A 66 8.32 -18.35 11.19
N TYR A 67 7.62 -19.44 11.48
CA TYR A 67 7.06 -20.32 10.45
C TYR A 67 5.74 -19.79 9.85
N ASP A 68 5.54 -20.10 8.56
CA ASP A 68 4.30 -19.82 7.80
C ASP A 68 3.91 -18.33 7.71
N TRP A 69 4.90 -17.47 7.54
CA TRP A 69 4.71 -16.05 7.20
C TRP A 69 4.93 -15.79 5.72
N ALA A 70 4.09 -14.94 5.13
CA ALA A 70 4.19 -14.58 3.73
C ALA A 70 3.63 -13.19 3.43
N LEU A 71 4.18 -12.57 2.39
CA LEU A 71 3.50 -11.50 1.66
C LEU A 71 2.61 -12.14 0.58
N ALA A 72 1.37 -11.69 0.47
CA ALA A 72 0.44 -12.12 -0.56
C ALA A 72 -0.19 -10.92 -1.24
N GLY A 73 -0.43 -10.97 -2.54
CA GLY A 73 -1.00 -9.82 -3.24
C GLY A 73 -1.36 -10.10 -4.67
N TRP A 74 -1.32 -9.05 -5.50
CA TRP A 74 -1.85 -9.09 -6.86
C TRP A 74 -0.81 -8.67 -7.90
N THR A 75 -0.69 -9.42 -8.99
CA THR A 75 0.13 -8.97 -10.13
C THR A 75 -0.40 -7.68 -10.76
N VAL A 76 -1.72 -7.45 -10.69
CA VAL A 76 -2.39 -6.25 -11.20
C VAL A 76 -2.26 -5.02 -10.29
N GLN A 77 -1.83 -5.22 -9.03
CA GLN A 77 -1.58 -4.15 -8.06
C GLN A 77 -0.34 -4.50 -7.25
N PRO A 78 0.87 -4.37 -7.84
CA PRO A 78 2.11 -4.79 -7.21
C PRO A 78 2.49 -3.92 -5.99
N ASP A 79 1.91 -2.73 -5.88
CA ASP A 79 2.17 -1.77 -4.81
C ASP A 79 1.42 -2.08 -3.52
N VAL A 80 0.63 -3.16 -3.47
CA VAL A 80 -0.16 -3.55 -2.30
C VAL A 80 0.03 -5.03 -2.00
N LEU A 81 0.52 -5.34 -0.80
CA LEU A 81 0.73 -6.72 -0.34
C LEU A 81 0.13 -6.92 1.06
N VAL A 82 -0.65 -7.97 1.24
CA VAL A 82 -1.16 -8.46 2.51
C VAL A 82 -0.06 -9.22 3.24
N VAL A 83 0.11 -8.96 4.53
CA VAL A 83 0.97 -9.73 5.43
C VAL A 83 0.14 -10.84 6.06
N LEU A 84 0.50 -12.08 5.74
CA LEU A 84 -0.09 -13.29 6.30
C LEU A 84 0.84 -13.88 7.36
N GLY A 85 0.30 -14.16 8.55
CA GLY A 85 0.94 -14.96 9.59
C GLY A 85 0.06 -16.17 9.90
N GLU A 86 0.63 -17.37 9.81
CA GLU A 86 -0.10 -18.64 10.04
C GLU A 86 -1.37 -18.76 9.18
N GLY A 87 -1.32 -18.22 7.94
CA GLY A 87 -2.46 -18.20 7.02
C GLY A 87 -3.52 -17.12 7.29
N HIS A 88 -3.37 -16.31 8.33
CA HIS A 88 -4.29 -15.22 8.67
C HIS A 88 -3.73 -13.85 8.29
N GLN A 89 -4.61 -12.93 7.88
CA GLN A 89 -4.22 -11.54 7.65
C GLN A 89 -3.89 -10.87 8.96
N VAL A 90 -2.65 -10.39 9.08
CA VAL A 90 -2.14 -9.64 10.23
C VAL A 90 -2.09 -8.14 9.94
N GLY A 91 -1.88 -7.79 8.68
CA GLY A 91 -1.79 -6.41 8.22
C GLY A 91 -1.55 -6.39 6.72
N TRP A 92 -1.14 -5.23 6.21
CA TRP A 92 -0.78 -5.08 4.80
C TRP A 92 0.18 -3.91 4.61
N VAL A 93 0.91 -3.93 3.51
CA VAL A 93 1.90 -2.93 3.14
C VAL A 93 1.54 -2.28 1.81
N GLU A 94 1.84 -1.00 1.68
CA GLU A 94 1.54 -0.20 0.48
C GLU A 94 2.78 0.59 0.06
N HIS A 95 3.14 0.54 -1.22
CA HIS A 95 4.15 1.42 -1.79
C HIS A 95 3.50 2.69 -2.34
N GLY A 96 4.21 3.81 -2.30
CA GLY A 96 3.76 5.00 -3.02
C GLY A 96 2.72 5.85 -2.30
N LEU A 97 2.41 5.53 -1.03
CA LEU A 97 1.45 6.32 -0.27
C LEU A 97 1.94 7.77 -0.14
N ASP A 98 1.06 8.73 -0.43
CA ASP A 98 1.35 10.17 -0.47
C ASP A 98 2.37 10.60 -1.55
N GLY A 99 2.56 9.77 -2.59
CA GLY A 99 3.48 10.06 -3.69
C GLY A 99 4.96 9.91 -3.33
N GLY A 100 5.27 9.36 -2.15
CA GLY A 100 6.63 9.07 -1.71
C GLY A 100 7.17 7.75 -2.27
N ASP A 101 8.49 7.61 -2.34
CA ASP A 101 9.14 6.34 -2.69
C ASP A 101 9.42 5.55 -1.41
N GLY A 102 8.49 4.68 -1.04
CA GLY A 102 8.62 3.87 0.17
C GLY A 102 7.38 3.00 0.45
N TRP A 103 7.63 1.92 1.17
CA TRP A 103 6.60 1.02 1.69
C TRP A 103 6.15 1.47 3.07
N VAL A 104 4.85 1.61 3.26
CA VAL A 104 4.23 1.85 4.57
C VAL A 104 3.61 0.57 5.10
N ALA A 105 3.57 0.43 6.41
CA ALA A 105 2.94 -0.69 7.11
C ALA A 105 1.59 -0.25 7.70
N VAL A 106 0.56 -1.07 7.50
CA VAL A 106 -0.76 -0.89 8.10
C VAL A 106 -1.08 -2.09 8.99
N HIS A 107 -1.39 -1.80 10.25
CA HIS A 107 -1.79 -2.78 11.26
C HIS A 107 -2.99 -2.26 12.06
N ASP A 108 -3.98 -3.13 12.29
CA ASP A 108 -5.21 -2.82 13.03
C ASP A 108 -6.02 -1.57 12.57
N GLY A 109 -5.82 -1.13 11.32
CA GLY A 109 -6.48 0.05 10.75
C GLY A 109 -5.71 1.36 10.92
N TYR A 110 -4.46 1.28 11.34
CA TYR A 110 -3.55 2.42 11.52
C TYR A 110 -2.25 2.21 10.75
N PHE A 111 -1.65 3.30 10.29
CA PHE A 111 -0.26 3.27 9.83
C PHE A 111 0.67 3.05 11.02
N LEU A 112 1.63 2.15 10.86
CA LEU A 112 2.75 2.08 11.78
C LEU A 112 3.67 3.26 11.48
N GLY A 113 3.79 4.15 12.47
CA GLY A 113 4.49 5.41 12.33
C GLY A 113 5.77 5.49 13.15
N ASP A 114 6.57 6.49 12.84
CA ASP A 114 7.66 6.93 13.69
C ASP A 114 7.07 7.74 14.87
N PRO A 115 7.28 7.29 16.13
CA PRO A 115 6.74 7.96 17.31
C PRO A 115 7.28 9.37 17.50
N ALA A 116 8.46 9.71 16.96
CA ALA A 116 9.06 11.03 17.08
C ALA A 116 8.39 12.06 16.15
N THR A 117 8.01 11.64 14.94
CA THR A 117 7.46 12.51 13.90
C THR A 117 5.94 12.41 13.74
N GLN A 118 5.33 11.37 14.31
CA GLN A 118 3.91 11.02 14.12
C GLN A 118 3.55 10.84 12.64
N GLN A 119 4.52 10.45 11.81
CA GLN A 119 4.33 10.16 10.39
C GLN A 119 4.43 8.66 10.15
N ALA A 120 3.81 8.16 9.07
CA ALA A 120 3.97 6.78 8.66
C ALA A 120 5.46 6.46 8.42
N ALA A 121 5.93 5.34 8.96
CA ALA A 121 7.31 4.91 8.74
C ALA A 121 7.46 4.40 7.30
N LEU A 122 8.43 4.94 6.58
CA LEU A 122 8.76 4.53 5.22
C LEU A 122 9.86 3.47 5.24
N HIS A 123 9.62 2.37 4.55
CA HIS A 123 10.54 1.26 4.41
C HIS A 123 10.99 1.11 2.96
N THR A 124 12.23 0.67 2.75
CA THR A 124 12.79 0.52 1.40
C THR A 124 12.28 -0.74 0.68
N THR A 125 11.77 -1.72 1.42
CA THR A 125 11.24 -2.97 0.85
C THR A 125 9.94 -3.37 1.58
N PRO A 126 9.06 -4.18 0.93
CA PRO A 126 7.84 -4.64 1.57
C PRO A 126 8.12 -5.58 2.75
N GLU A 127 9.23 -6.33 2.74
CA GLU A 127 9.62 -7.21 3.83
C GLU A 127 9.98 -6.44 5.10
N LEU A 128 10.65 -5.28 4.96
CA LEU A 128 10.95 -4.41 6.09
C LEU A 128 9.69 -3.78 6.68
N ALA A 129 8.74 -3.38 5.84
CA ALA A 129 7.42 -2.93 6.31
C ALA A 129 6.65 -4.08 6.98
N ALA A 130 6.70 -5.29 6.44
CA ALA A 130 6.10 -6.47 7.06
C ALA A 130 6.73 -6.79 8.41
N GLN A 131 8.04 -6.57 8.57
CA GLN A 131 8.73 -6.76 9.85
C GLN A 131 8.18 -5.82 10.94
N ALA A 132 7.83 -4.58 10.58
CA ALA A 132 7.17 -3.66 11.50
C ALA A 132 5.80 -4.19 11.95
N ILE A 133 5.01 -4.75 11.01
CA ILE A 133 3.71 -5.39 11.31
C ILE A 133 3.91 -6.60 12.23
N HIS A 134 4.91 -7.44 11.95
CA HIS A 134 5.23 -8.59 12.78
C HIS A 134 5.58 -8.17 14.22
N HIS A 135 6.43 -7.16 14.40
CA HIS A 135 6.76 -6.65 15.74
C HIS A 135 5.53 -6.10 16.48
N ALA A 136 4.68 -5.32 15.80
CA ALA A 136 3.45 -4.80 16.39
C ALA A 136 2.51 -5.95 16.81
N HIS A 137 2.30 -6.92 15.94
CA HIS A 137 1.45 -8.07 16.22
C HIS A 137 1.92 -8.90 17.43
N ILE A 138 3.21 -9.21 17.51
CA ILE A 138 3.78 -9.96 18.65
C ILE A 138 3.66 -9.16 19.95
N HIS A 139 3.84 -7.84 19.89
CA HIS A 139 3.65 -6.97 21.05
C HIS A 139 2.20 -7.03 21.55
N ASP A 140 1.22 -6.94 20.65
CA ASP A 140 -0.20 -6.96 21.00
C ASP A 140 -0.65 -8.32 21.56
N LEU A 141 -0.16 -9.43 20.99
CA LEU A 141 -0.39 -10.77 21.53
C LEU A 141 0.12 -10.91 22.96
N ARG A 142 1.28 -10.33 23.28
CA ARG A 142 1.85 -10.35 24.64
C ARG A 142 1.06 -9.47 25.60
N ALA A 143 0.60 -8.31 25.15
CA ALA A 143 -0.22 -7.42 25.94
C ALA A 143 -1.58 -8.06 26.29
N GLY A 144 -2.20 -8.77 25.36
CA GLY A 144 -3.47 -9.48 25.58
C GLY A 144 -3.38 -10.70 26.51
N GLN A 145 -2.20 -11.28 26.69
CA GLN A 145 -1.97 -12.42 27.60
C GLN A 145 -1.71 -12.01 29.05
N SER A 146 -1.50 -10.71 29.30
CA SER A 146 -1.17 -10.17 30.63
C SER A 146 -2.36 -9.53 31.35
N ALA A 147 -3.57 -9.61 30.77
CA ALA A 147 -4.82 -9.07 31.29
C ALA A 147 -5.74 -10.19 31.80
#